data_AF-A0A2V6CKA7-F1
#
_entry.id   AF-A0A2V6CKA7-F1
#
_cell.length_a   1.000
_cell.length_b   1.000
_cell.length_c   1.000
_cell.angle_alpha   90.00
_cell.angle_beta   90.00
_cell.angle_gamma   90.00
#
_symmetry.space_group_name_H-M   'P 1'
#
loop_
_entity.id
_entity.type
_entity.pdbx_description
1 polymer ?
#
loop_
_entity_poly.entity_id
_entity_poly.type
_entity_poly.pdbx_seq_one_letter_code
_entity_poly.pdbx_strand_id
1 'polypeptide(L)'
;MAFRSFHHFLEELERAGELLRIRELVDTELVIAEWANREMKAPSGGKALLFEKPTIDGKTSAFPVAINTMGSRRRIAMALGVNDVGDLAQEIQLILKAKPPTDLREGFALLKQGIHLLH
;
A
#
# COMPACT_ATOMS: atom_id res chain seq x y z
N MET A 1 -7.16 2.70 -7.78
CA MET A 1 -5.88 2.08 -7.35
C MET A 1 -4.91 2.17 -8.50
N ALA A 2 -3.62 2.34 -8.23
CA ALA A 2 -2.61 2.50 -9.28
C ALA A 2 -2.45 1.26 -10.19
N PHE A 3 -2.90 0.09 -9.73
CA PHE A 3 -2.68 -1.19 -10.40
C PHE A 3 -4.00 -1.84 -10.82
N ARG A 4 -3.97 -2.57 -11.94
CA ARG A 4 -5.13 -3.23 -12.55
C ARG A 4 -5.60 -4.46 -11.76
N SER A 5 -4.74 -5.06 -10.95
CA SER A 5 -5.04 -6.20 -10.10
C SER A 5 -4.05 -6.29 -8.94
N PHE A 6 -4.35 -7.12 -7.93
CA PHE A 6 -3.40 -7.40 -6.85
C PHE A 6 -2.16 -8.13 -7.35
N HIS A 7 -2.29 -9.01 -8.34
CA HIS A 7 -1.14 -9.66 -8.98
C HIS A 7 -0.21 -8.65 -9.64
N HIS A 8 -0.75 -7.71 -10.40
CA HIS A 8 0.01 -6.61 -11.01
C HIS A 8 0.71 -5.75 -9.94
N PHE A 9 0.06 -5.51 -8.79
CA PHE A 9 0.71 -4.82 -7.67
C PHE A 9 1.92 -5.60 -7.13
N LEU A 10 1.83 -6.92 -6.98
CA LEU A 10 2.95 -7.74 -6.52
C LEU A 10 4.14 -7.72 -7.51
N GLU A 11 3.86 -7.76 -8.82
CA GLU A 11 4.90 -7.64 -9.85
C GLU A 11 5.64 -6.29 -9.76
N GLU A 12 4.90 -5.21 -9.53
CA GLU A 12 5.47 -3.87 -9.38
C GLU A 12 6.25 -3.71 -8.06
N LEU A 13 5.81 -4.37 -6.98
CA LEU A 13 6.62 -4.48 -5.75
C LEU A 13 7.93 -5.25 -6.00
N GLU A 14 7.90 -6.34 -6.75
CA GLU A 14 9.10 -7.11 -7.11
C GLU A 14 10.07 -6.25 -7.95
N ARG A 15 9.56 -5.56 -8.99
CA ARG A 15 10.34 -4.63 -9.82
C ARG A 15 10.97 -3.49 -9.02
N ALA A 16 10.24 -2.96 -8.03
CA ALA A 16 10.74 -1.91 -7.14
C ALA A 16 11.71 -2.42 -6.06
N GLY A 17 11.97 -3.75 -6.01
CA GLY A 17 12.78 -4.40 -5.00
C GLY A 17 12.12 -4.41 -3.61
N GLU A 18 10.81 -4.22 -3.52
CA GLU A 18 10.03 -4.14 -2.29
C GLU A 18 9.39 -5.48 -1.87
N LEU A 19 9.45 -6.50 -2.73
CA LEU A 19 8.94 -7.86 -2.47
C LEU A 19 10.08 -8.88 -2.34
N LEU A 20 9.98 -9.76 -1.35
CA LEU A 20 10.83 -10.95 -1.21
C LEU A 20 9.98 -12.21 -1.47
N ARG A 21 10.48 -13.11 -2.34
CA ARG A 21 9.83 -14.38 -2.66
C ARG A 21 10.45 -15.51 -1.85
N ILE A 22 9.59 -16.31 -1.22
CA ILE A 22 9.95 -17.41 -0.35
C ILE A 22 9.42 -18.70 -0.99
N ARG A 23 10.36 -19.54 -1.45
CA ARG A 23 10.08 -20.74 -2.26
C ARG A 23 10.05 -22.03 -1.45
N GLU A 24 10.51 -21.97 -0.20
CA GLU A 24 10.50 -23.10 0.73
C GLU A 24 9.09 -23.37 1.26
N LEU A 25 8.90 -24.57 1.81
CA LEU A 25 7.66 -24.94 2.47
C LEU A 25 7.61 -24.25 3.83
N VAL A 26 6.59 -23.43 4.05
CA VAL A 26 6.46 -22.65 5.29
C VAL A 26 5.09 -22.87 5.91
N ASP A 27 5.09 -23.20 7.20
CA ASP A 27 3.85 -23.38 7.96
C ASP A 27 3.05 -22.09 8.05
N THR A 28 1.76 -22.19 7.80
CA THR A 28 0.82 -21.08 7.99
C THR A 28 0.54 -20.83 9.47
N GLU A 29 0.67 -21.85 10.33
CA GLU A 29 0.48 -21.71 11.75
C GLU A 29 1.65 -20.95 12.37
N LEU A 30 1.40 -19.66 12.66
CA LEU A 30 2.29 -18.71 13.34
C LEU A 30 3.60 -18.36 12.62
N VAL A 31 4.18 -19.21 11.78
CA VAL A 31 5.49 -18.95 11.14
C VAL A 31 5.40 -17.79 10.14
N ILE A 32 4.45 -17.82 9.20
CA ILE A 32 4.25 -16.72 8.24
C ILE A 32 3.97 -15.39 8.96
N ALA A 33 3.13 -15.43 10.00
CA ALA A 33 2.79 -14.23 10.78
C ALA A 33 4.00 -13.68 11.54
N GLU A 34 4.85 -14.56 12.08
CA GLU A 34 6.09 -14.18 12.78
C GLU A 34 7.07 -13.48 11.84
N TRP A 35 7.26 -14.03 10.62
CA TRP A 35 8.14 -13.44 9.61
C TRP A 35 7.61 -12.08 9.14
N ALA A 36 6.31 -11.99 8.88
CA ALA A 36 5.66 -10.72 8.54
C ALA A 36 5.78 -9.69 9.68
N ASN A 37 5.68 -10.14 10.93
CA ASN A 37 5.84 -9.30 12.12
C ASN A 37 7.27 -8.74 12.25
N ARG A 38 8.30 -9.52 11.88
CA ARG A 38 9.68 -9.01 11.81
C ARG A 38 9.84 -7.95 10.72
N GLU A 39 9.33 -8.22 9.53
CA GLU A 39 9.42 -7.28 8.41
C GLU A 39 8.68 -5.96 8.70
N MET A 40 7.44 -6.01 9.18
CA MET A 40 6.67 -4.78 9.44
C MET A 40 7.29 -3.90 10.54
N LYS A 41 8.09 -4.50 11.45
CA LYS A 41 8.79 -3.80 12.54
C LYS A 41 10.22 -3.43 12.18
N ALA A 42 10.73 -3.90 11.04
CA ALA A 42 12.04 -3.50 10.54
C ALA A 42 12.03 -2.01 10.15
N PRO A 43 13.21 -1.35 10.09
CA PRO A 43 13.32 0.02 9.61
C PRO A 43 12.59 0.21 8.27
N SER A 44 11.81 1.28 8.17
CA SER A 44 10.96 1.59 7.01
C SER A 44 9.94 0.51 6.62
N GLY A 45 9.60 -0.43 7.51
CA GLY A 45 8.54 -1.43 7.29
C GLY A 45 8.97 -2.68 6.50
N GLY A 46 10.28 -2.91 6.38
CA GLY A 46 10.86 -4.12 5.79
C GLY A 46 10.41 -4.39 4.35
N LYS A 47 10.39 -5.67 3.94
CA LYS A 47 9.91 -6.16 2.64
C LYS A 47 8.49 -6.70 2.74
N ALA A 48 7.75 -6.60 1.66
CA ALA A 48 6.59 -7.46 1.44
C ALA A 48 7.08 -8.90 1.24
N LEU A 49 6.30 -9.89 1.67
CA LEU A 49 6.65 -11.30 1.56
C LEU A 49 5.64 -12.03 0.68
N LEU A 50 6.13 -12.84 -0.25
CA LEU A 50 5.32 -13.78 -1.04
C LEU A 50 5.80 -15.21 -0.79
N PHE A 51 5.01 -15.94 -0.02
CA PHE A 51 5.19 -17.37 0.24
C PHE A 51 4.52 -18.16 -0.89
N GLU A 52 5.32 -18.86 -1.68
CA GLU A 52 4.82 -19.60 -2.85
C GLU A 52 4.25 -20.97 -2.49
N LYS A 53 4.73 -21.56 -1.38
CA LYS A 53 4.36 -22.91 -0.95
C LYS A 53 3.99 -22.96 0.54
N PRO A 54 3.00 -22.18 0.99
CA PRO A 54 2.55 -22.25 2.38
C PRO A 54 1.94 -23.62 2.68
N THR A 55 2.11 -24.13 3.89
CA THR A 55 1.57 -25.43 4.33
C THR A 55 0.51 -25.29 5.41
N ILE A 56 -0.53 -26.12 5.33
CA ILE A 56 -1.60 -26.24 6.32
C ILE A 56 -1.63 -27.71 6.74
N ASP A 57 -1.43 -28.00 8.02
CA ASP A 57 -1.34 -29.37 8.55
C ASP A 57 -0.35 -30.26 7.77
N GLY A 58 0.81 -29.69 7.41
CA GLY A 58 1.85 -30.37 6.63
C GLY A 58 1.56 -30.58 5.14
N LYS A 59 0.42 -30.10 4.62
CA LYS A 59 0.08 -30.18 3.20
C LYS A 59 0.27 -28.82 2.53
N THR A 60 0.86 -28.80 1.33
CA THR A 60 0.99 -27.56 0.55
C THR A 60 -0.39 -27.03 0.17
N SER A 61 -0.64 -25.76 0.49
CA SER A 61 -1.82 -25.02 0.06
C SER A 61 -1.81 -24.81 -1.45
N ALA A 62 -2.99 -24.87 -2.06
CA ALA A 62 -3.15 -24.50 -3.48
C ALA A 62 -2.96 -22.98 -3.73
N PHE A 63 -3.06 -22.17 -2.68
CA PHE A 63 -2.96 -20.71 -2.76
C PHE A 63 -1.67 -20.21 -2.11
N PRO A 64 -0.89 -19.37 -2.80
CA PRO A 64 0.24 -18.67 -2.19
C PRO A 64 -0.25 -17.59 -1.22
N VAL A 65 0.62 -17.12 -0.34
CA VAL A 65 0.31 -16.07 0.64
C VAL A 65 1.22 -14.86 0.40
N ALA A 66 0.60 -13.73 0.07
CA ALA A 66 1.26 -12.43 0.05
C ALA A 66 0.90 -11.65 1.32
N ILE A 67 1.89 -11.17 2.07
CA ILE A 67 1.69 -10.46 3.34
C ILE A 67 2.68 -9.30 3.46
N ASN A 68 2.39 -8.35 4.36
CA ASN A 68 3.16 -7.13 4.55
C ASN A 68 3.27 -6.23 3.28
N THR A 69 2.39 -6.44 2.30
CA THR A 69 2.38 -5.76 1.00
C THR A 69 2.14 -4.26 1.09
N MET A 70 1.50 -3.80 2.18
CA MET A 70 1.31 -2.38 2.50
C MET A 70 2.00 -1.99 3.83
N GLY A 71 3.00 -2.75 4.25
CA GLY A 71 3.70 -2.55 5.53
C GLY A 71 4.63 -1.34 5.63
N SER A 72 4.74 -0.52 4.57
CA SER A 72 5.60 0.65 4.56
C SER A 72 4.91 1.85 3.89
N ARG A 73 5.31 3.06 4.27
CA ARG A 73 4.83 4.30 3.61
C ARG A 73 5.08 4.27 2.11
N ARG A 74 6.24 3.77 1.67
CA ARG A 74 6.59 3.64 0.26
C ARG A 74 5.64 2.71 -0.48
N ARG A 75 5.37 1.50 0.06
CA ARG A 75 4.44 0.56 -0.59
C ARG A 75 2.99 1.04 -0.57
N ILE A 76 2.57 1.77 0.47
CA ILE A 76 1.26 2.44 0.50
C ILE A 76 1.19 3.51 -0.59
N ALA A 77 2.22 4.37 -0.72
CA ALA A 77 2.30 5.38 -1.76
C ALA A 77 2.21 4.75 -3.16
N MET A 78 2.94 3.65 -3.40
CA MET A 78 2.83 2.86 -4.64
C MET A 78 1.40 2.37 -4.88
N ALA A 79 0.75 1.75 -3.88
CA ALA A 79 -0.62 1.23 -4.01
C ALA A 79 -1.65 2.32 -4.38
N LEU A 80 -1.42 3.53 -3.86
CA LEU A 80 -2.26 4.70 -4.08
C LEU A 80 -1.89 5.47 -5.37
N GLY A 81 -0.70 5.25 -5.92
CA GLY A 81 -0.21 5.96 -7.12
C GLY A 81 0.25 7.38 -6.82
N VAL A 82 0.71 7.63 -5.59
CA VAL A 82 1.18 8.95 -5.13
C VAL A 82 2.67 8.89 -4.79
N ASN A 83 3.33 10.05 -4.74
CA ASN A 83 4.74 10.13 -4.39
C ASN A 83 4.97 9.97 -2.87
N ASP A 84 4.17 10.66 -2.05
CA ASP A 84 4.14 10.47 -0.60
C ASP A 84 2.70 10.37 -0.09
N VAL A 85 2.50 9.54 0.94
CA VAL A 85 1.20 9.34 1.59
C VAL A 85 0.68 10.63 2.26
N GLY A 86 1.59 11.52 2.66
CA GLY A 86 1.29 12.82 3.24
C GLY A 86 0.60 13.78 2.27
N ASP A 87 0.89 13.69 0.98
CA ASP A 87 0.26 14.54 -0.04
C ASP A 87 -1.25 14.25 -0.12
N LEU A 88 -1.62 12.97 -0.14
CA LEU A 88 -3.02 12.54 -0.10
C LEU A 88 -3.72 12.99 1.19
N ALA A 89 -3.02 12.95 2.33
CA ALA A 89 -3.60 13.41 3.60
C ALA A 89 -3.91 14.92 3.58
N GLN A 90 -3.09 15.73 2.88
CA GLN A 90 -3.36 17.16 2.71
C GLN A 90 -4.56 17.40 1.79
N GLU A 91 -4.65 16.66 0.69
CA GLU A 91 -5.79 16.72 -0.23
C GLU A 91 -7.12 16.37 0.47
N ILE A 92 -7.14 15.27 1.23
CA ILE A 92 -8.32 14.87 2.00
C ILE A 92 -8.69 15.95 3.02
N GLN A 93 -7.72 16.57 3.69
CA GLN A 93 -8.00 17.67 4.61
C GLN A 93 -8.62 18.89 3.93
N LEU A 94 -8.21 19.21 2.69
CA LEU A 94 -8.80 20.31 1.92
C LEU A 94 -10.26 20.01 1.57
N ILE A 95 -10.56 18.78 1.13
CA ILE A 95 -11.93 18.33 0.85
C ILE A 95 -12.81 18.41 2.10
N LEU A 96 -12.31 17.93 3.24
CA LEU A 96 -13.06 17.93 4.50
C LEU A 96 -13.28 19.34 5.07
N LYS A 97 -12.36 20.27 4.82
CA LYS A 97 -12.46 21.67 5.27
C LYS A 97 -13.19 22.58 4.29
N ALA A 98 -13.57 22.07 3.10
CA ALA A 98 -14.33 22.83 2.13
C ALA A 98 -15.73 23.14 2.67
N LYS A 99 -15.88 24.31 3.30
CA LYS A 99 -17.20 24.90 3.56
C LYS A 99 -17.73 25.46 2.24
N PRO A 100 -19.05 25.38 1.96
CA PRO A 100 -19.61 26.09 0.82
C PRO A 100 -19.27 27.57 0.96
N PRO A 101 -18.75 28.21 -0.10
CA PRO A 101 -18.32 29.60 -0.03
C PRO A 101 -19.50 30.47 0.36
N THR A 102 -19.30 31.33 1.36
CA THR A 102 -20.32 32.28 1.80
C THR A 102 -20.40 33.49 0.87
N ASP A 103 -19.30 33.81 0.17
CA ASP A 103 -19.21 34.93 -0.77
C ASP A 103 -18.46 34.58 -2.08
N LEU A 104 -18.70 35.37 -3.13
CA LEU A 104 -18.10 35.21 -4.46
C LEU A 104 -16.55 35.23 -4.46
N ARG A 105 -15.94 35.94 -3.50
CA ARG A 105 -14.48 35.97 -3.34
C ARG A 105 -13.94 34.64 -2.81
N GLU A 106 -14.63 34.02 -1.86
CA GLU A 106 -14.28 32.69 -1.35
C GLU A 106 -14.48 31.64 -2.44
N GLY A 107 -15.54 31.77 -3.24
CA GLY A 107 -15.76 30.90 -4.41
C GLY A 107 -14.61 30.96 -5.41
N PHE A 108 -14.09 32.16 -5.71
CA PHE A 108 -12.94 32.32 -6.61
C PHE A 108 -11.63 31.75 -6.01
N ALA A 109 -11.43 31.89 -4.69
CA ALA A 109 -10.28 31.32 -4.00
C ALA A 109 -10.30 29.78 -3.99
N LEU A 110 -11.47 29.17 -3.72
CA LEU A 110 -11.68 27.73 -3.79
C LEU A 110 -11.50 27.20 -5.22
N LEU A 111 -12.00 27.91 -6.23
CA LEU A 111 -11.79 27.55 -7.64
C LEU A 111 -10.30 27.49 -7.99
N LYS A 112 -9.53 28.50 -7.57
CA LYS A 112 -8.08 28.55 -7.80
C LYS A 112 -7.34 27.41 -7.08
N GLN A 113 -7.79 27.01 -5.89
CA GLN A 113 -7.27 25.84 -5.17
C GLN A 113 -7.66 24.52 -5.85
N GLY A 114 -8.89 24.40 -6.35
CA GLY A 114 -9.38 23.22 -7.06
C GLY A 114 -8.70 22.97 -8.40
N ILE A 115 -8.30 24.03 -9.12
CA ILE A 115 -7.51 23.90 -10.36
C ILE A 115 -6.14 23.24 -10.09
N HIS A 116 -5.56 23.42 -8.90
CA HIS A 116 -4.31 22.77 -8.52
C HIS A 116 -4.45 21.28 -8.18
N LEU A 117 -5.67 20.80 -7.90
CA LEU A 117 -5.96 19.39 -7.58
C LEU A 117 -6.23 18.54 -8.85
N LEU A 118 -6.33 19.17 -10.01
CA LEU A 118 -6.61 18.51 -11.30
C LEU A 118 -5.34 18.12 -12.09
N HIS A 119 -4.16 18.23 -11.49
CA HIS A 119 -2.88 17.80 -12.07
C HIS A 119 -2.26 16.65 -11.30
#